data_AF-A0A7R7JJH9-F1
#
_entry.id   AF-A0A7R7JJH9-F1
#
_cell.length_a   1.000
_cell.length_b   1.000
_cell.length_c   1.000
_cell.angle_alpha   90.00
_cell.angle_beta   90.00
_cell.angle_gamma   90.00
#
_symmetry.space_group_name_H-M   'P 1'
#
loop_
_entity.id
_entity.type
_entity.pdbx_description
1 polymer ?
#
loop_
_entity_poly.entity_id
_entity_poly.type
_entity_poly.pdbx_seq_one_letter_code
_entity_poly.pdbx_strand_id
1 'polypeptide(L)'
;MWFLGAYVLVLAAMPALYRITTPGRLAAGIGIVYGAIAVIDTIRLTWPAAAPLGYLNLAVWLIPAMFGVAYRRRLLGGRTALATAAVMLTANVVLVRWGPYEPSMVGTGDHHLSNTSPPSLLLAGHAVILSALAICLAPAIARWAQRPRVWWWTAIGNSGAMTLYLWHMPVLLFMHLLFDDLGYPRYPGHQHFAAISLLQLLMMVAVMAVLFVPLRSLENNPLPGWDGPLAVMPGRRSVVVGALLMLAGTAILAAIRWGLKDDGLICLAVMLAALAAARALASLTGSQNNSRK
;
A
#
# COMPACT_ATOMS: atom_id res chain seq x y z
N MET A 1 5.02 -5.09 -5.93
CA MET A 1 5.57 -4.19 -4.88
C MET A 1 5.73 -2.74 -5.37
N TRP A 2 4.74 -2.17 -6.06
CA TRP A 2 4.82 -0.75 -6.45
C TRP A 2 4.75 0.18 -5.23
N PHE A 3 4.10 -0.26 -4.15
CA PHE A 3 4.00 0.48 -2.88
C PHE A 3 5.37 0.77 -2.25
N LEU A 4 6.33 -0.16 -2.30
CA LEU A 4 7.68 0.07 -1.77
C LEU A 4 8.40 1.17 -2.57
N GLY A 5 8.30 1.11 -3.90
CA GLY A 5 8.83 2.15 -4.78
C GLY A 5 8.18 3.51 -4.51
N ALA A 6 6.86 3.54 -4.33
CA ALA A 6 6.13 4.74 -3.95
C ALA A 6 6.57 5.28 -2.57
N TYR A 7 6.79 4.41 -1.60
CA TYR A 7 7.22 4.79 -0.25
C TYR A 7 8.61 5.42 -0.27
N VAL A 8 9.58 4.80 -0.96
CA VAL A 8 10.93 5.36 -1.14
C VAL A 8 10.87 6.71 -1.87
N LEU A 9 10.08 6.81 -2.94
CA LEU A 9 9.88 8.04 -3.69
C LEU A 9 9.33 9.17 -2.81
N VAL A 10 8.28 8.89 -2.03
CA VAL A 10 7.65 9.87 -1.14
C VAL A 10 8.62 10.31 -0.05
N LEU A 11 9.36 9.38 0.56
CA LEU A 11 10.37 9.72 1.56
C LEU A 11 11.48 10.59 0.98
N ALA A 12 12.01 10.24 -0.20
CA ALA A 12 13.04 11.02 -0.88
C ALA A 12 12.56 12.43 -1.26
N ALA A 13 11.29 12.56 -1.65
CA ALA A 13 10.68 13.85 -2.00
C ALA A 13 10.31 14.69 -0.76
N MET A 14 10.22 14.09 0.43
CA MET A 14 9.70 14.75 1.63
C MET A 14 10.39 16.08 1.98
N PRO A 15 11.73 16.24 1.86
CA PRO A 15 12.39 17.54 2.09
C PRO A 15 11.86 18.65 1.18
N ALA A 16 11.51 18.33 -0.08
CA ALA A 16 10.93 19.28 -1.02
C ALA A 16 9.45 19.53 -0.68
N LEU A 17 8.67 18.48 -0.40
CA LEU A 17 7.26 18.60 0.00
C LEU A 17 7.09 19.44 1.27
N TYR A 18 8.02 19.34 2.22
CA TYR A 18 8.00 20.12 3.44
C TYR A 18 8.10 21.64 3.21
N ARG A 19 8.63 22.08 2.07
CA ARG A 19 8.71 23.51 1.68
C ARG A 19 7.37 24.09 1.22
N ILE A 20 6.34 23.26 1.07
CA ILE A 20 4.97 23.69 0.79
C ILE A 20 4.39 24.31 2.06
N THR A 21 4.41 25.63 2.11
CA THR A 21 3.97 26.43 3.27
C THR A 21 2.71 27.25 2.99
N THR A 22 2.27 27.34 1.73
CA THR A 22 1.12 28.15 1.34
C THR A 22 0.16 27.35 0.44
N PRO A 23 -1.14 27.71 0.40
CA PRO A 23 -2.10 27.07 -0.50
C PRO A 23 -1.71 27.19 -1.98
N GLY A 24 -1.12 28.31 -2.40
CA GLY A 24 -0.64 28.50 -3.77
C GLY A 24 0.50 27.54 -4.14
N ARG A 25 1.47 27.31 -3.23
CA ARG A 25 2.53 26.31 -3.44
C ARG A 25 1.98 24.89 -3.50
N LEU A 26 0.94 24.59 -2.72
CA LEU A 26 0.26 23.30 -2.76
C LEU A 26 -0.44 23.09 -4.11
N ALA A 27 -1.22 24.07 -4.56
CA ALA A 27 -1.90 24.03 -5.84
C ALA A 27 -0.92 23.89 -7.01
N ALA A 28 0.20 24.64 -6.97
CA ALA A 28 1.28 24.52 -7.94
C ALA A 28 1.93 23.12 -7.91
N GLY A 29 2.26 22.59 -6.74
CA GLY A 29 2.84 21.25 -6.61
C GLY A 29 1.93 20.15 -7.14
N ILE A 30 0.64 20.18 -6.79
CA ILE A 30 -0.37 19.26 -7.32
C ILE A 30 -0.49 19.42 -8.83
N GLY A 31 -0.59 20.65 -9.33
CA GLY A 31 -0.70 20.93 -10.77
C GLY A 31 0.50 20.45 -11.57
N ILE A 32 1.72 20.62 -11.04
CA ILE A 32 2.96 20.12 -11.67
C ILE A 32 2.95 18.60 -11.74
N VAL A 33 2.68 17.92 -10.62
CA VAL A 33 2.68 16.44 -10.58
C VAL A 33 1.56 15.87 -11.47
N TYR A 34 0.35 16.43 -11.36
CA TYR A 34 -0.80 16.00 -12.16
C TYR A 34 -0.58 16.25 -13.66
N GLY A 35 -0.03 17.41 -14.02
CA GLY A 35 0.31 17.76 -15.40
C GLY A 35 1.42 16.86 -15.97
N ALA A 36 2.46 16.57 -15.20
CA ALA A 36 3.51 15.63 -15.61
C ALA A 36 2.93 14.23 -15.87
N ILE A 37 2.04 13.75 -14.99
CA ILE A 37 1.35 12.47 -15.18
C ILE A 37 0.50 12.51 -16.45
N ALA A 38 -0.23 13.59 -16.71
CA ALA A 38 -1.02 13.73 -17.93
C ALA A 38 -0.18 13.62 -19.20
N VAL A 39 1.00 14.26 -19.22
CA VAL A 39 1.95 14.18 -20.34
C VAL A 39 2.47 12.75 -20.52
N ILE A 40 2.95 12.12 -19.45
CA ILE A 40 3.50 10.75 -19.48
C ILE A 40 2.42 9.74 -19.88
N ASP A 41 1.21 9.88 -19.35
CA ASP A 41 0.09 8.98 -19.67
C ASP A 41 -0.33 9.16 -21.14
N THR A 42 -0.35 10.39 -21.66
CA THR A 42 -0.58 10.64 -23.09
C THR A 42 0.48 9.96 -23.96
N ILE A 43 1.77 10.13 -23.61
CA ILE A 43 2.90 9.48 -24.30
C ILE A 43 2.75 7.96 -24.31
N ARG A 44 2.41 7.38 -23.16
CA ARG A 44 2.20 5.93 -23.00
C ARG A 44 1.06 5.44 -23.91
N LEU A 45 -0.01 6.22 -24.04
CA LEU A 45 -1.19 5.85 -24.82
C LEU A 45 -0.97 6.02 -26.33
N THR A 46 -0.17 6.99 -26.76
CA THR A 46 0.06 7.29 -28.19
C THR A 46 1.25 6.56 -28.78
N TRP A 47 2.28 6.24 -27.99
CA TRP A 47 3.51 5.59 -28.45
C TRP A 47 3.77 4.27 -27.72
N PRO A 48 3.42 3.12 -28.33
CA PRO A 48 3.61 1.80 -27.71
C PRO A 48 5.05 1.51 -27.29
N ALA A 49 6.04 1.96 -28.08
CA ALA A 49 7.46 1.81 -27.76
C ALA A 49 7.87 2.55 -26.47
N ALA A 50 7.13 3.60 -26.09
CA ALA A 50 7.35 4.39 -24.89
C ALA A 50 6.46 3.96 -23.71
N ALA A 51 5.65 2.91 -23.84
CA ALA A 51 4.76 2.43 -22.79
C ALA A 51 5.44 2.19 -21.42
N PRO A 52 6.72 1.71 -21.33
CA PRO A 52 7.42 1.58 -20.06
C PRO A 52 7.62 2.91 -19.31
N LEU A 53 7.61 4.06 -20.00
CA LEU A 53 7.69 5.37 -19.34
C LEU A 53 6.49 5.63 -18.41
N GLY A 54 5.37 4.93 -18.62
CA GLY A 54 4.21 4.99 -17.73
C GLY A 54 4.54 4.69 -16.27
N TYR A 55 5.61 3.91 -15.98
CA TYR A 55 6.03 3.67 -14.60
C TYR A 55 6.55 4.92 -13.87
N LEU A 56 6.93 5.99 -14.60
CA LEU A 56 7.24 7.29 -14.01
C LEU A 56 6.02 7.93 -13.32
N ASN A 57 4.80 7.53 -13.70
CA ASN A 57 3.56 7.97 -13.03
C ASN A 57 3.42 7.42 -11.61
N LEU A 58 4.39 6.64 -11.10
CA LEU A 58 4.52 6.39 -9.67
C LEU A 58 4.63 7.69 -8.85
N ALA A 59 4.97 8.82 -9.49
CA ALA A 59 4.85 10.16 -8.93
C ALA A 59 3.44 10.51 -8.41
N VAL A 60 2.40 9.78 -8.81
CA VAL A 60 1.03 9.95 -8.30
C VAL A 60 0.95 9.94 -6.78
N TRP A 61 1.81 9.15 -6.12
CA TRP A 61 1.84 9.01 -4.66
C TRP A 61 2.39 10.24 -3.94
N LEU A 62 3.01 11.17 -4.66
CA LEU A 62 3.37 12.48 -4.12
C LEU A 62 2.13 13.34 -3.83
N ILE A 63 1.01 13.09 -4.53
CA ILE A 63 -0.24 13.85 -4.33
C ILE A 63 -0.79 13.65 -2.92
N PRO A 64 -1.07 12.41 -2.44
CA PRO A 64 -1.46 12.20 -1.05
C PRO A 64 -0.46 12.76 -0.03
N ALA A 65 0.84 12.66 -0.31
CA ALA A 65 1.87 13.21 0.58
C ALA A 65 1.77 14.74 0.69
N MET A 66 1.54 15.45 -0.43
CA MET A 66 1.29 16.89 -0.45
C MET A 66 0.05 17.28 0.35
N PHE A 67 -1.05 16.53 0.20
CA PHE A 67 -2.25 16.73 1.02
C PHE A 67 -2.02 16.44 2.51
N GLY A 68 -1.16 15.46 2.84
CA GLY A 68 -0.72 15.21 4.21
C GLY A 68 0.01 16.40 4.82
N VAL A 69 0.94 17.01 4.08
CA VAL A 69 1.61 18.26 4.48
C VAL A 69 0.59 19.40 4.65
N ALA A 70 -0.34 19.54 3.70
CA ALA A 70 -1.38 20.55 3.74
C ALA A 70 -2.29 20.40 4.96
N TYR A 71 -2.68 19.17 5.31
CA TYR A 71 -3.47 18.87 6.49
C TYR A 71 -2.73 19.25 7.77
N ARG A 72 -1.46 18.81 7.92
CA ARG A 72 -0.65 19.10 9.11
C ARG A 72 -0.40 20.59 9.30
N ARG A 73 -0.24 21.35 8.21
CA ARG A 73 -0.05 22.81 8.23
C ARG A 73 -1.36 23.59 8.14
N ARG A 74 -2.52 22.93 8.10
CA ARG A 74 -3.85 23.54 7.96
C ARG A 74 -3.98 24.49 6.76
N LEU A 75 -3.36 24.14 5.62
CA LEU A 75 -3.35 24.96 4.40
C LEU A 75 -4.66 24.88 3.61
N LEU A 76 -5.48 23.86 3.86
CA LEU A 76 -6.77 23.64 3.21
C LEU A 76 -7.89 23.63 4.26
N GLY A 77 -8.89 24.50 4.08
CA GLY A 77 -10.12 24.47 4.87
C GLY A 77 -11.08 23.37 4.39
N GLY A 78 -12.03 22.97 5.22
CA GLY A 78 -12.98 21.89 4.88
C GLY A 78 -13.83 22.17 3.63
N ARG A 79 -14.26 23.44 3.44
CA ARG A 79 -15.04 23.85 2.26
C ARG A 79 -14.21 23.82 0.98
N THR A 80 -12.97 24.31 1.03
CA THR A 80 -12.07 24.29 -0.14
C THR A 80 -11.66 22.88 -0.48
N ALA A 81 -11.39 22.03 0.51
CA ALA A 81 -11.12 20.61 0.30
C ALA A 81 -12.31 19.89 -0.36
N LEU A 82 -13.54 20.15 0.09
CA LEU A 82 -14.74 19.60 -0.55
C LEU A 82 -14.91 20.09 -2.00
N ALA A 83 -14.68 21.38 -2.25
CA ALA A 83 -14.72 21.94 -3.61
C ALA A 83 -13.64 21.31 -4.51
N THR A 84 -12.42 21.12 -4.01
CA THR A 84 -11.33 20.42 -4.72
C THR A 84 -11.73 18.98 -5.06
N ALA A 85 -12.33 18.25 -4.12
CA ALA A 85 -12.83 16.90 -4.35
C ALA A 85 -13.92 16.89 -5.43
N ALA A 86 -14.89 17.81 -5.36
CA ALA A 86 -15.98 17.91 -6.33
C ALA A 86 -15.47 18.24 -7.75
N VAL A 87 -14.57 19.22 -7.88
CA VAL A 87 -13.97 19.60 -9.17
C VAL A 87 -13.22 18.41 -9.78
N MET A 88 -12.41 17.72 -8.99
CA MET A 88 -11.64 16.59 -9.49
C MET A 88 -12.51 15.36 -9.76
N LEU A 89 -13.60 15.17 -9.01
CA LEU A 89 -14.59 14.14 -9.30
C LEU A 89 -15.24 14.38 -10.66
N THR A 90 -15.65 15.62 -10.95
CA THR A 90 -16.17 16.00 -12.26
C THR A 90 -15.15 15.74 -13.36
N ALA A 91 -13.88 16.11 -13.15
CA ALA A 91 -12.80 15.82 -14.10
C ALA A 91 -12.65 14.31 -14.35
N ASN A 92 -12.65 13.49 -13.30
CA ASN A 92 -12.59 12.04 -13.42
C ASN A 92 -13.80 11.47 -14.17
N VAL A 93 -15.02 11.94 -13.89
CA VAL A 93 -16.23 11.51 -14.63
C VAL A 93 -16.11 11.84 -16.12
N VAL A 94 -15.59 13.02 -16.46
CA VAL A 94 -15.34 13.40 -17.86
C VAL A 94 -14.28 12.47 -18.49
N LEU A 95 -13.18 12.20 -17.78
CA LEU A 95 -12.12 11.32 -18.25
C LEU A 95 -12.60 9.88 -18.46
N VAL A 96 -13.46 9.35 -17.59
CA VAL A 96 -14.04 8.01 -17.78
C VAL A 96 -15.08 8.00 -18.91
N ARG A 97 -15.88 9.06 -19.04
CA ARG A 97 -16.98 9.08 -20.01
C ARG A 97 -16.52 9.34 -21.44
N TRP A 98 -15.49 10.15 -21.61
CA TRP A 98 -15.00 10.62 -22.91
C TRP A 98 -13.53 10.28 -23.20
N GLY A 99 -12.79 9.84 -22.18
CA GLY A 99 -11.41 9.42 -22.32
C GLY A 99 -11.25 7.90 -22.41
N PRO A 100 -10.02 7.41 -22.58
CA PRO A 100 -9.71 6.00 -22.74
C PRO A 100 -9.68 5.23 -21.39
N TYR A 101 -10.19 5.84 -20.32
CA TYR A 101 -10.03 5.31 -18.96
C TYR A 101 -11.24 4.51 -18.52
N GLU A 102 -10.96 3.40 -17.85
CA GLU A 102 -12.02 2.56 -17.30
C GLU A 102 -12.46 3.01 -15.90
N PRO A 103 -13.71 2.71 -15.50
CA PRO A 103 -14.20 2.99 -14.16
C PRO A 103 -13.45 2.22 -13.06
N SER A 104 -12.89 1.03 -13.37
CA SER A 104 -12.23 0.20 -12.38
C SER A 104 -10.88 0.78 -11.96
N MET A 105 -10.73 1.07 -10.67
CA MET A 105 -9.46 1.48 -10.05
C MET A 105 -8.66 0.29 -9.54
N VAL A 106 -9.11 -0.93 -9.81
CA VAL A 106 -8.45 -2.19 -9.43
C VAL A 106 -8.16 -2.96 -10.71
N GLY A 107 -6.96 -3.55 -10.80
CA GLY A 107 -6.62 -4.46 -11.89
C GLY A 107 -7.50 -5.71 -11.82
N THR A 108 -8.54 -5.77 -12.64
CA THR A 108 -9.52 -6.86 -12.69
C THR A 108 -9.12 -7.98 -13.65
N GLY A 109 -8.00 -7.83 -14.39
CA GLY A 109 -7.51 -8.84 -15.34
C GLY A 109 -8.28 -8.89 -16.67
N ASP A 110 -9.57 -8.55 -16.66
CA ASP A 110 -10.47 -8.70 -17.81
C ASP A 110 -10.45 -7.54 -18.83
N HIS A 111 -9.53 -6.58 -18.70
CA HIS A 111 -9.77 -5.21 -19.21
C HIS A 111 -8.63 -4.61 -20.06
N HIS A 112 -9.01 -3.75 -21.02
CA HIS A 112 -8.16 -3.19 -22.06
C HIS A 112 -7.13 -2.16 -21.54
N LEU A 113 -7.38 -1.53 -20.37
CA LEU A 113 -6.43 -0.59 -19.75
C LEU A 113 -6.49 -0.56 -18.22
N SER A 114 -5.42 -1.03 -17.56
CA SER A 114 -5.30 -0.91 -16.10
C SER A 114 -4.90 0.50 -15.67
N ASN A 115 -5.68 1.08 -14.75
CA ASN A 115 -5.40 2.37 -14.10
C ASN A 115 -4.26 2.30 -13.06
N THR A 116 -3.88 1.09 -12.62
CA THR A 116 -2.88 0.87 -11.56
C THR A 116 -1.57 0.29 -12.10
N SER A 117 -1.50 -0.06 -13.38
CA SER A 117 -0.35 -0.76 -13.96
C SER A 117 -0.15 -0.43 -15.44
N PRO A 118 0.62 0.63 -15.76
CA PRO A 118 1.11 1.70 -14.88
C PRO A 118 0.05 2.68 -14.35
N PRO A 119 0.33 3.45 -13.28
CA PRO A 119 -0.57 4.49 -12.76
C PRO A 119 -1.05 5.48 -13.83
N SER A 120 -2.37 5.68 -13.93
CA SER A 120 -2.99 6.58 -14.91
C SER A 120 -3.26 7.98 -14.35
N LEU A 121 -3.59 8.92 -15.24
CA LEU A 121 -4.09 10.24 -14.89
C LEU A 121 -5.37 10.15 -14.05
N LEU A 122 -6.25 9.18 -14.35
CA LEU A 122 -7.48 8.96 -13.60
C LEU A 122 -7.19 8.60 -12.13
N LEU A 123 -6.15 7.79 -11.89
CA LEU A 123 -5.69 7.44 -10.53
C LEU A 123 -5.15 8.67 -9.80
N ALA A 124 -4.45 9.57 -10.48
CA ALA A 124 -3.99 10.83 -9.90
C ALA A 124 -5.15 11.73 -9.46
N GLY A 125 -6.20 11.84 -10.29
CA GLY A 125 -7.40 12.59 -9.94
C GLY A 125 -8.10 11.94 -8.75
N HIS A 126 -8.17 10.61 -8.73
CA HIS A 126 -8.76 9.86 -7.62
C HIS A 126 -8.00 10.05 -6.30
N ALA A 127 -6.67 10.11 -6.36
CA ALA A 127 -5.83 10.40 -5.21
C ALA A 127 -6.09 11.81 -4.65
N VAL A 128 -6.29 12.82 -5.50
CA VAL A 128 -6.71 14.17 -5.09
C VAL A 128 -8.08 14.13 -4.41
N ILE A 129 -9.07 13.45 -5.00
CA ILE A 129 -10.44 13.34 -4.47
C ILE A 129 -10.41 12.75 -3.06
N LEU A 130 -9.82 11.57 -2.88
CA LEU A 130 -9.80 10.89 -1.59
C LEU A 130 -9.01 11.67 -0.53
N SER A 131 -7.89 12.28 -0.92
CA SER A 131 -7.08 13.09 0.01
C SER A 131 -7.82 14.35 0.47
N ALA A 132 -8.50 15.04 -0.44
CA ALA A 132 -9.27 16.22 -0.12
C ALA A 132 -10.51 15.89 0.73
N LEU A 133 -11.22 14.79 0.42
CA LEU A 133 -12.30 14.28 1.25
C LEU A 133 -11.82 13.90 2.66
N ALA A 134 -10.64 13.27 2.78
CA ALA A 134 -10.06 12.94 4.07
C ALA A 134 -9.81 14.20 4.92
N ILE A 135 -9.29 15.29 4.33
CA ILE A 135 -9.13 16.58 5.02
C ILE A 135 -10.48 17.16 5.44
N CYS A 136 -11.48 17.11 4.55
CA CYS A 136 -12.82 17.61 4.82
C CYS A 136 -13.48 16.88 6.00
N LEU A 137 -13.34 15.55 6.05
CA LEU A 137 -13.93 14.69 7.07
C LEU A 137 -13.12 14.62 8.36
N ALA A 138 -11.84 14.97 8.35
CA ALA A 138 -10.96 14.85 9.50
C ALA A 138 -11.50 15.49 10.80
N PRO A 139 -12.11 16.70 10.81
CA PRO A 139 -12.69 17.26 12.02
C PRO A 139 -13.89 16.46 12.56
N ALA A 140 -14.70 15.88 11.69
CA ALA A 140 -15.83 15.05 12.09
C ALA A 140 -15.34 13.71 12.67
N ILE A 141 -14.38 13.06 11.99
CA ILE A 141 -13.74 11.82 12.44
C ILE A 141 -13.05 12.04 13.79
N ALA A 142 -12.32 13.14 13.96
CA ALA A 142 -11.64 13.47 15.21
C ALA A 142 -12.62 13.63 16.38
N ARG A 143 -13.75 14.33 16.17
CA ARG A 143 -14.81 14.45 17.19
C ARG A 143 -15.44 13.10 17.52
N TRP A 144 -15.65 12.25 16.52
CA TRP A 144 -16.20 10.92 16.74
C TRP A 144 -15.24 10.01 17.52
N ALA A 145 -13.94 10.10 17.20
CA ALA A 145 -12.88 9.36 17.87
C ALA A 145 -12.64 9.78 19.34
N GLN A 146 -13.16 10.93 19.79
CA GLN A 146 -13.13 11.30 21.22
C GLN A 146 -14.05 10.42 22.09
N ARG A 147 -14.96 9.63 21.49
CA ARG A 147 -15.81 8.70 22.23
C ARG A 147 -15.00 7.47 22.66
N PRO A 148 -14.92 7.14 23.97
CA PRO A 148 -14.09 6.03 24.46
C PRO A 148 -14.36 4.69 23.76
N ARG A 149 -15.63 4.36 23.49
CA ARG A 149 -16.00 3.10 22.82
C ARG A 149 -15.50 3.06 21.37
N VAL A 150 -15.53 4.18 20.66
CA VAL A 150 -15.04 4.27 19.27
C VAL A 150 -13.53 4.14 19.25
N TRP A 151 -12.85 4.89 20.12
CA TRP A 151 -11.39 4.82 20.25
C TRP A 151 -10.91 3.42 20.62
N TRP A 152 -11.61 2.73 21.53
CA TRP A 152 -11.27 1.38 21.97
C TRP A 152 -11.26 0.38 20.80
N TRP A 153 -12.32 0.38 19.98
CA TRP A 153 -12.37 -0.47 18.78
C TRP A 153 -11.30 -0.11 17.75
N THR A 154 -11.04 1.19 17.54
CA THR A 154 -9.97 1.64 16.64
C THR A 154 -8.60 1.18 17.13
N ALA A 155 -8.32 1.30 18.43
CA ALA A 155 -7.06 0.87 19.02
C ALA A 155 -6.88 -0.65 18.92
N ILE A 156 -7.95 -1.44 19.10
CA ILE A 156 -7.92 -2.89 18.87
C ILE A 156 -7.60 -3.18 17.41
N GLY A 157 -8.35 -2.61 16.45
CA GLY A 157 -8.07 -2.86 15.03
C GLY A 157 -6.65 -2.47 14.64
N ASN A 158 -6.16 -1.32 15.15
CA ASN A 158 -4.80 -0.86 14.90
C ASN A 158 -3.73 -1.78 15.49
N SER A 159 -4.01 -2.45 16.61
CA SER A 159 -3.06 -3.36 17.25
C SER A 159 -2.75 -4.62 16.44
N GLY A 160 -3.52 -4.92 15.39
CA GLY A 160 -3.20 -5.98 14.44
C GLY A 160 -3.41 -5.53 12.99
N ALA A 161 -3.13 -4.26 12.69
CA ALA A 161 -3.38 -3.71 11.36
C ALA A 161 -2.53 -4.40 10.28
N MET A 162 -1.27 -4.75 10.59
CA MET A 162 -0.44 -5.50 9.63
C MET A 162 -0.95 -6.93 9.48
N THR A 163 -1.41 -7.55 10.56
CA THR A 163 -2.08 -8.85 10.52
C THR A 163 -3.31 -8.79 9.61
N LEU A 164 -4.15 -7.76 9.75
CA LEU A 164 -5.30 -7.60 8.87
C LEU A 164 -4.89 -7.46 7.40
N TYR A 165 -3.90 -6.63 7.14
CA TYR A 165 -3.36 -6.38 5.81
C TYR A 165 -2.76 -7.65 5.17
N LEU A 166 -2.05 -8.49 5.92
CA LEU A 166 -1.43 -9.69 5.36
C LEU A 166 -2.43 -10.81 5.10
N TRP A 167 -3.38 -11.02 6.02
CA TRP A 167 -4.24 -12.21 6.01
C TRP A 167 -5.55 -12.03 5.23
N HIS A 168 -5.98 -10.79 4.94
CA HIS A 168 -7.24 -10.59 4.23
C HIS A 168 -7.26 -11.20 2.83
N MET A 169 -6.15 -11.15 2.07
CA MET A 169 -6.10 -11.72 0.71
C MET A 169 -6.23 -13.25 0.70
N PRO A 170 -5.47 -14.01 1.52
CA PRO A 170 -5.70 -15.45 1.68
C PRO A 170 -7.13 -15.81 2.09
N VAL A 171 -7.72 -15.06 3.03
CA VAL A 171 -9.10 -15.30 3.47
C VAL A 171 -10.06 -15.02 2.33
N LEU A 172 -9.93 -13.90 1.61
CA LEU A 172 -10.76 -13.58 0.44
C LEU A 172 -10.72 -14.68 -0.62
N LEU A 173 -9.53 -15.22 -0.92
CA LEU A 173 -9.36 -16.32 -1.85
C LEU A 173 -10.06 -17.59 -1.35
N PHE A 174 -9.82 -17.96 -0.10
CA PHE A 174 -10.46 -19.12 0.53
C PHE A 174 -11.99 -19.01 0.51
N MET A 175 -12.54 -17.83 0.83
CA MET A 175 -13.98 -17.58 0.78
C MET A 175 -14.54 -17.71 -0.64
N HIS A 176 -13.83 -17.19 -1.66
CA HIS A 176 -14.28 -17.32 -3.05
C HIS A 176 -14.31 -18.78 -3.50
N LEU A 177 -13.25 -19.55 -3.19
CA LEU A 177 -13.17 -20.96 -3.54
C LEU A 177 -14.25 -21.78 -2.82
N LEU A 178 -14.50 -21.50 -1.54
CA LEU A 178 -15.52 -22.20 -0.76
C LEU A 178 -16.93 -21.96 -1.33
N PHE A 179 -17.25 -20.72 -1.70
CA PHE A 179 -18.55 -20.40 -2.30
C PHE A 179 -18.72 -20.98 -3.70
N ASP A 180 -17.64 -21.05 -4.48
CA ASP A 180 -17.63 -21.69 -5.79
C ASP A 180 -17.90 -23.20 -5.66
N ASP A 181 -17.21 -23.88 -4.74
CA ASP A 181 -17.37 -25.32 -4.47
C ASP A 181 -18.75 -25.68 -3.91
N LEU A 182 -19.33 -24.82 -3.07
CA LEU A 182 -20.70 -24.99 -2.56
C LEU A 182 -21.80 -24.66 -3.59
N GLY A 183 -21.44 -24.29 -4.81
CA GLY A 183 -22.39 -23.98 -5.88
C GLY A 183 -23.08 -22.62 -5.75
N TYR A 184 -22.50 -21.69 -4.99
CA TYR A 184 -22.97 -20.30 -4.85
C TYR A 184 -21.92 -19.28 -5.36
N PRO A 185 -21.43 -19.40 -6.61
CA PRO A 185 -20.43 -18.49 -7.14
C PRO A 185 -20.98 -17.05 -7.21
N ARG A 186 -20.12 -16.09 -6.88
CA ARG A 186 -20.46 -14.66 -6.93
C ARG A 186 -19.98 -14.07 -8.25
N TYR A 187 -20.91 -13.75 -9.13
CA TYR A 187 -20.61 -13.02 -10.38
C TYR A 187 -21.72 -12.03 -10.75
N PRO A 188 -21.40 -10.97 -11.53
CA PRO A 188 -22.38 -10.00 -11.99
C PRO A 188 -23.49 -10.69 -12.81
N GLY A 189 -24.76 -10.49 -12.43
CA GLY A 189 -25.92 -11.09 -13.12
C GLY A 189 -26.55 -12.29 -12.42
N HIS A 190 -25.95 -12.80 -11.33
CA HIS A 190 -26.58 -13.85 -10.52
C HIS A 190 -27.83 -13.33 -9.79
N GLN A 191 -28.93 -14.07 -9.79
CA GLN A 191 -30.22 -13.68 -9.19
C GLN A 191 -30.11 -13.29 -7.70
N HIS A 192 -29.26 -14.00 -6.95
CA HIS A 192 -29.01 -13.75 -5.53
C HIS A 192 -27.70 -13.00 -5.27
N PHE A 193 -27.17 -12.28 -6.26
CA PHE A 193 -25.86 -11.61 -6.16
C PHE A 193 -25.73 -10.75 -4.89
N ALA A 194 -26.75 -9.96 -4.54
CA ALA A 194 -26.71 -9.11 -3.36
C ALA A 194 -26.66 -9.92 -2.05
N ALA A 195 -27.49 -10.98 -1.95
CA ALA A 195 -27.52 -11.84 -0.78
C ALA A 195 -26.20 -12.61 -0.60
N ILE A 196 -25.66 -13.17 -1.69
CA ILE A 196 -24.36 -13.86 -1.69
C ILE A 196 -23.24 -12.88 -1.33
N SER A 197 -23.26 -11.66 -1.89
CA SER A 197 -22.27 -10.62 -1.58
C SER A 197 -22.30 -10.21 -0.11
N LEU A 198 -23.49 -10.05 0.47
CA LEU A 198 -23.65 -9.72 1.88
C LEU A 198 -23.19 -10.88 2.77
N LEU A 199 -23.56 -12.11 2.43
CA LEU A 199 -23.15 -13.30 3.17
C LEU A 199 -21.62 -13.47 3.14
N GLN A 200 -20.99 -13.34 1.97
CA GLN A 200 -19.54 -13.36 1.82
C GLN A 200 -18.87 -12.24 2.63
N LEU A 201 -19.42 -11.03 2.63
CA LEU A 201 -18.89 -9.91 3.42
C LEU A 201 -18.96 -10.22 4.93
N LEU A 202 -20.10 -10.71 5.41
CA LEU A 202 -20.28 -11.09 6.82
C LEU A 202 -19.35 -12.23 7.21
N MET A 203 -19.21 -13.25 6.35
CA MET A 203 -18.31 -14.38 6.58
C MET A 203 -16.85 -13.94 6.59
N MET A 204 -16.45 -13.07 5.66
CA MET A 204 -15.12 -12.46 5.62
C MET A 204 -14.82 -11.72 6.92
N VAL A 205 -15.74 -10.87 7.40
CA VAL A 205 -15.56 -10.14 8.66
C VAL A 205 -15.46 -11.11 9.84
N ALA A 206 -16.30 -12.14 9.89
CA ALA A 206 -16.29 -13.13 10.97
C ALA A 206 -15.00 -13.95 11.00
N VAL A 207 -14.60 -14.54 9.87
CA VAL A 207 -13.37 -15.33 9.75
C VAL A 207 -12.16 -14.47 10.05
N MET A 208 -12.14 -13.24 9.56
CA MET A 208 -11.05 -12.32 9.84
C MET A 208 -10.98 -11.94 11.32
N ALA A 209 -12.12 -11.73 11.98
CA ALA A 209 -12.15 -11.47 13.43
C ALA A 209 -11.65 -12.67 14.24
N VAL A 210 -12.01 -13.89 13.84
CA VAL A 210 -11.53 -15.13 14.48
C VAL A 210 -10.03 -15.29 14.30
N LEU A 211 -9.50 -15.06 13.09
CA LEU A 211 -8.07 -15.14 12.79
C LEU A 211 -7.27 -14.00 13.44
N PHE A 212 -7.86 -12.82 13.56
CA PHE A 212 -7.23 -11.65 14.15
C PHE A 212 -6.79 -11.88 15.60
N VAL A 213 -7.62 -12.54 16.41
CA VAL A 213 -7.34 -12.77 17.84
C VAL A 213 -6.00 -13.51 18.07
N PRO A 214 -5.76 -14.71 17.49
CA PRO A 214 -4.49 -15.40 17.66
C PRO A 214 -3.35 -14.74 16.86
N LEU A 215 -3.60 -14.26 15.65
CA LEU A 215 -2.53 -13.75 14.77
C LEU A 215 -2.00 -12.39 15.20
N ARG A 216 -2.81 -11.57 15.89
CA ARG A 216 -2.35 -10.32 16.51
C ARG A 216 -1.14 -10.53 17.42
N SER A 217 -1.03 -11.70 18.07
CA SER A 217 0.13 -12.06 18.89
C SER A 217 1.43 -12.02 18.09
N LEU A 218 1.42 -12.44 16.82
CA LEU A 218 2.61 -12.45 15.96
C LEU A 218 3.14 -11.06 15.63
N GLU A 219 2.27 -10.04 15.65
CA GLU A 219 2.64 -8.65 15.38
C GLU A 219 3.14 -7.92 16.63
N ASN A 220 2.68 -8.32 17.82
CA ASN A 220 2.97 -7.61 19.06
C ASN A 220 3.98 -8.31 19.97
N ASN A 221 4.21 -9.61 19.80
CA ASN A 221 5.18 -10.35 20.59
C ASN A 221 6.50 -10.48 19.83
N PRO A 222 7.63 -10.33 20.53
CA PRO A 222 8.94 -10.48 19.91
C PRO A 222 9.08 -11.91 19.38
N LEU A 223 9.58 -12.03 18.15
CA LEU A 223 9.86 -13.30 17.52
C LEU A 223 11.04 -13.97 18.25
N PRO A 224 10.83 -15.14 18.88
CA PRO A 224 11.90 -15.83 19.60
C PRO A 224 13.09 -16.09 18.68
N GLY A 225 14.28 -15.67 19.12
CA GLY A 225 15.52 -15.82 18.37
C GLY A 225 15.76 -14.77 17.26
N TRP A 226 14.74 -14.04 16.80
CA TRP A 226 14.88 -13.00 15.76
C TRP A 226 14.97 -11.58 16.33
N ASP A 227 14.17 -11.26 17.34
CA ASP A 227 14.16 -9.93 17.99
C ASP A 227 15.10 -9.85 19.20
N GLY A 228 15.87 -10.91 19.46
CA GLY A 228 16.88 -10.92 20.51
C GLY A 228 18.01 -9.91 20.24
N PRO A 229 18.68 -9.43 21.31
CA PRO A 229 19.69 -8.37 21.23
C PRO A 229 20.79 -8.68 20.22
N LEU A 230 21.11 -7.69 19.38
CA LEU A 230 22.13 -7.75 18.35
C LEU A 230 23.43 -7.12 18.88
N ALA A 231 24.58 -7.72 18.54
CA ALA A 231 25.86 -7.06 18.79
C ALA A 231 26.03 -5.90 17.79
N VAL A 232 26.38 -4.70 18.28
CA VAL A 232 26.82 -3.60 17.40
C VAL A 232 28.20 -3.94 16.88
N MET A 233 28.31 -4.23 15.57
CA MET A 233 29.54 -4.75 14.97
C MET A 233 30.15 -3.74 13.98
N PRO A 234 31.19 -2.99 14.34
CA PRO A 234 31.98 -2.24 13.37
C PRO A 234 32.85 -3.19 12.52
N GLY A 235 32.97 -2.95 11.21
CA GLY A 235 33.94 -3.61 10.33
C GLY A 235 33.35 -4.58 9.27
N ARG A 236 34.18 -5.50 8.74
CA ARG A 236 33.82 -6.37 7.59
C ARG A 236 32.55 -7.20 7.79
N ARG A 237 32.22 -7.58 9.03
CA ARG A 237 31.04 -8.40 9.33
C ARG A 237 29.73 -7.65 9.13
N SER A 238 29.66 -6.35 9.46
CA SER A 238 28.45 -5.57 9.20
C SER A 238 28.23 -5.34 7.70
N VAL A 239 29.31 -5.24 6.92
CA VAL A 239 29.24 -5.22 5.45
C VAL A 239 28.65 -6.52 4.91
N VAL A 240 29.08 -7.67 5.42
CA VAL A 240 28.53 -8.99 5.01
C VAL A 240 27.05 -9.12 5.39
N VAL A 241 26.67 -8.72 6.61
CA VAL A 241 25.26 -8.70 7.03
C VAL A 241 24.44 -7.78 6.13
N GLY A 242 24.93 -6.57 5.83
CA GLY A 242 24.29 -5.65 4.90
C GLY A 242 24.12 -6.24 3.49
N ALA A 243 25.17 -6.90 2.96
CA ALA A 243 25.11 -7.57 1.67
C ALA A 243 24.09 -8.72 1.64
N LEU A 244 24.01 -9.51 2.71
CA LEU A 244 23.01 -10.57 2.85
C LEU A 244 21.58 -10.01 2.92
N LEU A 245 21.37 -8.87 3.61
CA LEU A 245 20.07 -8.19 3.63
C LEU A 245 19.69 -7.62 2.25
N MET A 246 20.65 -7.08 1.50
CA MET A 246 20.43 -6.65 0.11
C MET A 246 20.11 -7.83 -0.80
N LEU A 247 20.79 -8.97 -0.62
CA LEU A 247 20.49 -10.20 -1.35
C LEU A 247 19.08 -10.70 -1.04
N ALA A 248 18.70 -10.75 0.24
CA ALA A 248 17.34 -11.11 0.65
C ALA A 248 16.29 -10.16 0.06
N GLY A 249 16.54 -8.84 0.10
CA GLY A 249 15.69 -7.83 -0.51
C GLY A 249 15.56 -7.97 -2.04
N THR A 250 16.64 -8.35 -2.71
CA THR A 250 16.63 -8.58 -4.16
C THR A 250 15.89 -9.87 -4.50
N ALA A 251 16.13 -10.93 -3.73
CA ALA A 251 15.49 -12.22 -3.91
C ALA A 251 13.97 -12.15 -3.70
N ILE A 252 13.49 -11.43 -2.69
CA ILE A 252 12.04 -11.22 -2.50
C ILE A 252 11.43 -10.39 -3.64
N LEU A 253 12.16 -9.40 -4.16
CA LEU A 253 11.71 -8.62 -5.32
C LEU A 253 11.62 -9.48 -6.59
N ALA A 254 12.60 -10.37 -6.81
CA ALA A 254 12.60 -11.31 -7.91
C ALA A 254 11.48 -12.34 -7.79
N ALA A 255 11.22 -12.85 -6.58
CA ALA A 255 10.17 -13.84 -6.31
C ALA A 255 8.78 -13.36 -6.75
N ILE A 256 8.51 -12.05 -6.77
CA ILE A 256 7.21 -11.50 -7.20
C ILE A 256 6.88 -11.84 -8.65
N ARG A 257 7.89 -11.96 -9.52
CA ARG A 257 7.68 -12.23 -10.95
C ARG A 257 7.12 -13.64 -11.19
N TRP A 258 7.53 -14.62 -10.38
CA TRP A 258 7.17 -16.03 -10.53
C TRP A 258 6.26 -16.56 -9.40
N GLY A 259 6.09 -15.79 -8.33
CA GLY A 259 5.32 -16.19 -7.15
C GLY A 259 5.95 -17.37 -6.41
N LEU A 260 5.12 -18.31 -5.93
CA LEU A 260 5.56 -19.57 -5.31
C LEU A 260 5.71 -20.71 -6.34
N LYS A 261 6.07 -20.37 -7.59
CA LYS A 261 6.25 -21.33 -8.69
C LYS A 261 7.62 -21.12 -9.32
N ASP A 262 8.14 -22.16 -9.97
CA ASP A 262 9.37 -22.15 -10.75
C ASP A 262 10.55 -21.50 -9.98
N ASP A 263 11.23 -20.53 -10.61
CA ASP A 263 12.33 -19.76 -10.04
C ASP A 263 11.95 -18.96 -8.79
N GLY A 264 10.65 -18.73 -8.56
CA GLY A 264 10.15 -18.07 -7.36
C GLY A 264 10.43 -18.86 -6.08
N LEU A 265 10.40 -20.19 -6.14
CA LEU A 265 10.78 -21.05 -5.01
C LEU A 265 12.28 -20.93 -4.69
N ILE A 266 13.12 -20.82 -5.72
CA ILE A 266 14.56 -20.60 -5.57
C ILE A 266 14.80 -19.23 -4.94
N CYS A 267 14.10 -18.19 -5.42
CA CYS A 267 14.17 -16.85 -4.84
C CYS A 267 13.77 -16.83 -3.35
N LEU A 268 12.72 -17.58 -2.98
CA LEU A 268 12.30 -17.72 -1.58
C LEU A 268 13.38 -18.43 -0.74
N ALA A 269 13.95 -19.52 -1.25
CA ALA A 269 15.03 -20.23 -0.57
C ALA A 269 16.27 -19.34 -0.37
N VAL A 270 16.69 -18.59 -1.39
CA VAL A 270 17.79 -17.63 -1.31
C VAL A 270 17.50 -16.55 -0.27
N MET A 271 16.28 -16.00 -0.27
CA MET A 271 15.86 -15.01 0.72
C MET A 271 15.96 -15.56 2.15
N LEU A 272 15.40 -16.75 2.41
CA LEU A 272 15.42 -17.37 3.73
C LEU A 272 16.85 -17.71 4.17
N ALA A 273 17.68 -18.27 3.28
CA ALA A 273 19.06 -18.59 3.57
C ALA A 273 19.89 -17.33 3.88
N ALA A 274 19.70 -16.25 3.11
CA ALA A 274 20.39 -14.99 3.34
C ALA A 274 20.00 -14.35 4.69
N LEU A 275 18.71 -14.36 5.05
CA LEU A 275 18.23 -13.85 6.33
C LEU A 275 18.75 -14.69 7.51
N ALA A 276 18.72 -16.02 7.40
CA ALA A 276 19.23 -16.92 8.43
C ALA A 276 20.75 -16.75 8.63
N ALA A 277 21.51 -16.64 7.53
CA ALA A 277 22.95 -16.39 7.58
C ALA A 277 23.27 -15.02 8.20
N ALA A 278 22.52 -13.97 7.83
CA ALA A 278 22.67 -12.64 8.41
C ALA A 278 22.42 -12.66 9.92
N ARG A 279 21.36 -13.36 10.36
CA ARG A 279 21.03 -13.50 11.78
C ARG A 279 22.10 -14.27 12.54
N ALA A 280 22.57 -15.40 12.01
CA ALA A 280 23.62 -16.20 12.62
C ALA A 280 24.93 -15.41 12.80
N LEU A 281 25.34 -14.66 11.77
CA LEU A 281 26.53 -13.81 11.84
C LEU A 281 26.42 -12.71 12.90
N ALA A 282 25.22 -12.17 13.11
CA ALA A 282 24.97 -11.14 14.10
C ALA A 282 24.86 -11.71 15.54
N SER A 283 24.40 -12.95 15.71
CA SER A 283 24.22 -13.59 17.02
C SER A 283 25.51 -14.19 17.61
N LEU A 284 26.48 -14.60 16.78
CA LEU A 284 27.70 -15.30 17.21
C LEU A 284 28.59 -14.52 18.21
N THR A 285 28.41 -13.21 18.36
CA THR A 285 29.26 -12.37 19.24
C THR A 285 28.65 -12.14 20.63
N GLY A 286 27.33 -12.24 20.78
CA GLY A 286 26.65 -12.09 22.08
C GLY A 286 27.10 -13.16 23.09
N SER A 287 27.41 -14.37 22.60
CA SER A 287 27.90 -15.47 23.42
C SER A 287 29.33 -15.29 23.93
N GLN A 288 30.22 -14.62 23.17
CA GLN A 288 31.63 -14.46 23.58
C GLN A 288 31.85 -13.36 24.62
N ASN A 289 30.98 -12.35 24.66
CA ASN A 289 31.06 -11.30 25.67
C ASN A 289 30.46 -11.74 27.03
N ASN A 290 29.53 -12.69 27.01
CA ASN A 290 28.92 -13.24 28.23
C ASN A 290 29.79 -14.31 28.92
N SER A 291 30.78 -14.88 28.23
CA SER A 291 31.73 -15.84 28.81
C SER A 291 32.99 -15.18 29.39
N ARG A 292 33.08 -13.84 29.37
CA ARG A 292 34.21 -13.04 29.88
C ARG A 292 33.86 -12.20 31.12
N LYS A 293 32.68 -12.41 31.70
CA LYS A 293 32.27 -11.90 33.02
C LYS A 293 32.07 -13.08 33.94
#